data_AF-A0A2W4P5G4-F1
#
_entry.id   AF-A0A2W4P5G4-F1
#
_cell.length_a   1.000
_cell.length_b   1.000
_cell.length_c   1.000
_cell.angle_alpha   90.00
_cell.angle_beta   90.00
_cell.angle_gamma   90.00
#
_symmetry.space_group_name_H-M   'P 1'
#
loop_
_entity.id
_entity.type
_entity.pdbx_description
1 polymer ?
#
loop_
_entity_poly.entity_id
_entity_poly.type
_entity_poly.pdbx_seq_one_letter_code
_entity_poly.pdbx_strand_id
1 'polypeptide(L)'
;MLTRIAPVGLAALLLLAYAVAPRPAAAPPSVPLYRAADAPPQADRAASAPARLPIGQFAPTGPLVADLGFRPAPHGFSFQNYASNFPEEPGTLTVAAARRLFGDGVCAAVLEDGSCIPSPLAEQWLYQMNTFLNSGRCEGLAALSQALFLRRLTPEQLEPGVRRAYDLQRSDPDVSEMVSLYAVTQFLEPVASTTAASRSMTPAEILDALVAGLQPGADPPTLGMYNPNLGGHAVTPFAVEDAGAGLFRVWVYDNNFPGSAKYLEIDRVANTWRYSMAALNPSHDPEPWTGDAQSFSLDLTPASARSGQFVCPFCQPAQPTAPQIRQLVASGGTRMLVVDEEGRRIGYVGDLFVNEIPGAFRLTWKGGTLPADASIYYVPPDLELSVTLTGQREGDQAAGERFAMFAPGGALTFDGLSLKRGQQDYLSVARDGRVRYETSGAERPQVALAVQAEDAQYAFTMDGIALESGAALELHPDVLSGRLMISGDGVDSAYQLTGAALDAPGPE
;
A
#
# COMPACT_ATOMS: atom_id res chain seq x y z
N MET A 1 -43.99 27.21 -66.10
CA MET A 1 -42.84 27.44 -67.02
C MET A 1 -41.59 26.98 -66.30
N LEU A 2 -40.74 26.23 -67.00
CA LEU A 2 -39.55 25.56 -66.50
C LEU A 2 -38.54 26.52 -65.87
N THR A 3 -37.91 26.08 -64.79
CA THR A 3 -36.44 26.02 -64.76
C THR A 3 -35.97 24.95 -63.76
N ARG A 4 -35.30 23.93 -64.31
CA ARG A 4 -34.57 22.89 -63.58
C ARG A 4 -33.33 23.51 -62.94
N ILE A 5 -33.08 23.19 -61.68
CA ILE A 5 -31.76 23.34 -61.05
C ILE A 5 -31.20 21.94 -60.81
N ALA A 6 -29.97 21.73 -61.26
CA ALA A 6 -29.23 20.48 -61.24
C ALA A 6 -28.90 20.00 -59.82
N PRO A 7 -28.68 18.69 -59.60
CA PRO A 7 -28.14 18.20 -58.34
C PRO A 7 -26.63 18.47 -58.30
N VAL A 8 -26.18 19.17 -57.27
CA VAL A 8 -24.75 19.26 -56.94
C VAL A 8 -24.33 17.91 -56.38
N GLY A 9 -23.29 17.33 -57.00
CA GLY A 9 -22.76 16.02 -56.66
C GLY A 9 -22.24 15.95 -55.23
N LEU A 10 -22.52 14.82 -54.59
CA LEU A 10 -21.78 14.32 -53.43
C LEU A 10 -20.31 14.17 -53.85
N ALA A 11 -19.45 15.09 -53.42
CA ALA A 11 -18.03 14.82 -53.32
C ALA A 11 -17.83 13.88 -52.13
N ALA A 12 -17.62 12.60 -52.42
CA ALA A 12 -17.11 11.65 -51.45
C ALA A 12 -15.70 12.10 -51.05
N LEU A 13 -15.57 12.73 -49.88
CA LEU A 13 -14.28 12.84 -49.21
C LEU A 13 -13.88 11.42 -48.77
N LEU A 14 -13.06 10.75 -49.58
CA LEU A 14 -12.24 9.64 -49.09
C LEU A 14 -11.24 10.22 -48.08
N LEU A 15 -11.62 10.23 -46.81
CA LEU A 15 -10.66 10.24 -45.72
C LEU A 15 -9.97 8.88 -45.73
N LEU A 16 -8.79 8.80 -46.37
CA LEU A 16 -7.83 7.76 -46.07
C LEU A 16 -7.45 7.93 -44.59
N ALA A 17 -8.11 7.15 -43.73
CA ALA A 17 -7.59 6.86 -42.41
C ALA A 17 -6.30 6.08 -42.61
N TYR A 18 -5.16 6.77 -42.55
CA TYR A 18 -3.91 6.11 -42.21
C TYR A 18 -4.06 5.59 -40.78
N ALA A 19 -4.49 4.34 -40.66
CA ALA A 19 -4.29 3.57 -39.45
C ALA A 19 -2.77 3.50 -39.23
N VAL A 20 -2.24 4.41 -38.42
CA VAL A 20 -0.95 4.21 -37.78
C VAL A 20 -1.19 3.06 -36.81
N ALA A 21 -0.95 1.84 -37.27
CA ALA A 21 -0.90 0.68 -36.41
C ALA A 21 0.07 1.02 -35.26
N PRO A 22 -0.31 0.81 -34.00
CA PRO A 22 0.63 0.95 -32.89
C PRO A 22 1.82 0.05 -33.22
N ARG A 23 3.03 0.62 -33.22
CA ARG A 23 4.24 -0.17 -33.31
C ARG A 23 4.14 -1.25 -32.24
N PRO A 24 4.24 -2.55 -32.59
CA PRO A 24 4.29 -3.58 -31.57
C PRO A 24 5.42 -3.21 -30.61
N ALA A 25 5.11 -3.19 -29.32
CA ALA A 25 6.12 -3.09 -28.29
C ALA A 25 7.21 -4.11 -28.64
N ALA A 26 8.46 -3.65 -28.75
CA ALA A 26 9.57 -4.56 -28.95
C ALA A 26 9.47 -5.63 -27.85
N ALA A 27 9.45 -6.89 -28.26
CA ALA A 27 9.52 -7.99 -27.30
C ALA A 27 10.72 -7.72 -26.38
N PRO A 28 10.57 -7.92 -25.06
CA PRO A 28 11.71 -7.79 -24.15
C PRO A 28 12.85 -8.64 -24.71
N PRO A 29 14.11 -8.17 -24.67
CA PRO A 29 15.24 -8.98 -25.08
C PRO A 29 15.13 -10.32 -24.35
N SER A 30 15.22 -11.42 -25.11
CA SER A 30 15.20 -12.76 -24.54
C SER A 30 16.36 -12.86 -23.55
N VAL A 31 16.06 -12.74 -22.25
CA VAL A 31 16.97 -13.15 -21.19
C VAL A 31 17.28 -14.62 -21.49
N PRO A 32 18.55 -15.05 -21.57
CA PRO A 32 18.84 -16.45 -21.71
C PRO A 32 18.17 -17.16 -20.54
N LEU A 33 17.12 -17.94 -20.83
CA LEU A 33 16.60 -18.92 -19.90
C LEU A 33 17.78 -19.84 -19.59
N TYR A 34 18.38 -19.67 -18.42
CA TYR A 34 19.31 -20.64 -17.87
C TYR A 34 18.49 -21.90 -17.62
N ARG A 35 18.42 -22.77 -18.64
CA ARG A 35 17.81 -24.09 -18.51
C ARG A 35 18.53 -24.80 -17.37
N ALA A 36 17.73 -25.45 -16.52
CA ALA A 36 18.16 -26.38 -15.49
C ALA A 36 18.84 -27.64 -16.07
N ALA A 37 19.77 -27.49 -17.00
CA ALA A 37 20.64 -28.57 -17.41
C ALA A 37 21.72 -28.71 -16.33
N ASP A 38 21.74 -29.88 -15.70
CA ASP A 38 22.77 -30.37 -14.78
C ASP A 38 22.63 -30.00 -13.29
N ALA A 39 21.40 -29.93 -12.78
CA ALA A 39 21.14 -29.94 -11.34
C ALA A 39 21.20 -31.38 -10.77
N PRO A 40 22.12 -31.71 -9.83
CA PRO A 40 22.12 -33.02 -9.18
C PRO A 40 20.87 -33.23 -8.30
N PRO A 41 20.49 -34.49 -8.00
CA PRO A 41 19.33 -34.83 -7.17
C PRO A 41 19.33 -34.10 -5.82
N GLN A 42 18.14 -33.84 -5.28
CA GLN A 42 17.94 -33.06 -4.03
C GLN A 42 18.73 -33.62 -2.82
N ALA A 43 18.96 -34.93 -2.76
CA ALA A 43 19.76 -35.59 -1.74
C ALA A 43 21.28 -35.32 -1.86
N ASP A 44 21.81 -35.20 -3.08
CA ASP A 44 23.24 -34.91 -3.33
C ASP A 44 23.57 -33.41 -3.13
N ARG A 45 22.55 -32.54 -3.21
CA ARG A 45 22.66 -31.09 -2.97
C ARG A 45 22.83 -30.74 -1.50
N ALA A 46 22.17 -31.45 -0.58
CA ALA A 46 22.30 -31.18 0.85
C ALA A 46 23.74 -31.39 1.36
N ALA A 47 24.49 -32.30 0.74
CA ALA A 47 25.90 -32.59 1.04
C ALA A 47 26.90 -31.62 0.36
N SER A 48 26.45 -30.80 -0.61
CA SER A 48 27.30 -29.93 -1.44
C SER A 48 26.81 -28.47 -1.51
N ALA A 49 25.87 -28.09 -0.64
CA ALA A 49 25.29 -26.74 -0.62
C ALA A 49 26.38 -25.69 -0.36
N PRO A 50 26.36 -24.55 -1.08
CA PRO A 50 27.32 -23.46 -0.85
C PRO A 50 27.32 -23.02 0.61
N ALA A 51 28.50 -22.81 1.19
CA ALA A 51 28.62 -22.34 2.56
C ALA A 51 28.02 -20.94 2.70
N ARG A 52 27.18 -20.72 3.71
CA ARG A 52 26.61 -19.39 3.99
C ARG A 52 27.71 -18.43 4.43
N LEU A 53 27.61 -17.20 3.96
CA LEU A 53 28.58 -16.13 4.22
C LEU A 53 28.23 -15.36 5.50
N PRO A 54 29.23 -14.83 6.22
CA PRO A 54 28.99 -13.86 7.28
C PRO A 54 28.34 -12.58 6.70
N ILE A 55 27.45 -11.96 7.48
CA ILE A 55 26.81 -10.69 7.12
C ILE A 55 27.73 -9.51 7.48
N GLY A 56 27.60 -8.40 6.76
CA GLY A 56 28.24 -7.12 7.10
C GLY A 56 29.14 -6.56 6.02
N GLN A 57 29.67 -7.41 5.13
CA GLN A 57 30.47 -7.00 3.99
C GLN A 57 29.90 -7.59 2.70
N PHE A 58 29.95 -6.82 1.62
CA PHE A 58 29.63 -7.33 0.29
C PHE A 58 30.84 -8.11 -0.24
N ALA A 59 30.78 -9.44 -0.11
CA ALA A 59 31.87 -10.35 -0.47
C ALA A 59 31.30 -11.57 -1.22
N PRO A 60 30.81 -11.39 -2.46
CA PRO A 60 30.31 -12.51 -3.26
C PRO A 60 31.42 -13.52 -3.53
N THR A 61 31.05 -14.79 -3.51
CA THR A 61 31.93 -15.94 -3.75
C THR A 61 31.74 -16.60 -5.12
N GLY A 62 30.59 -16.35 -5.75
CA GLY A 62 30.26 -16.73 -7.12
C GLY A 62 30.15 -15.53 -8.06
N PRO A 63 29.87 -15.78 -9.35
CA PRO A 63 29.65 -14.71 -10.32
C PRO A 63 28.41 -13.88 -9.99
N LEU A 64 28.51 -12.56 -10.15
CA LEU A 64 27.36 -11.67 -10.13
C LEU A 64 26.63 -11.77 -11.47
N VAL A 65 25.35 -12.12 -11.42
CA VAL A 65 24.47 -12.18 -12.60
C VAL A 65 23.70 -10.87 -12.79
N ALA A 66 23.64 -10.03 -11.75
CA ALA A 66 23.19 -8.64 -11.82
C ALA A 66 23.85 -7.81 -10.71
N ASP A 67 24.17 -6.55 -10.99
CA ASP A 67 24.69 -5.59 -10.01
C ASP A 67 24.30 -4.17 -10.44
N LEU A 68 23.51 -3.51 -9.60
CA LEU A 68 23.02 -2.15 -9.81
C LEU A 68 24.10 -1.09 -9.50
N GLY A 69 25.16 -1.47 -8.77
CA GLY A 69 26.15 -0.54 -8.22
C GLY A 69 25.73 0.15 -6.91
N PHE A 70 24.48 -0.05 -6.47
CA PHE A 70 24.01 0.37 -5.15
C PHE A 70 24.76 -0.40 -4.05
N ARG A 71 25.03 0.25 -2.91
CA ARG A 71 25.71 -0.35 -1.75
C ARG A 71 25.14 0.25 -0.45
N PRO A 72 24.99 -0.51 0.64
CA PRO A 72 24.47 -0.01 1.92
C PRO A 72 25.14 1.28 2.39
N ALA A 73 26.46 1.39 2.24
CA ALA A 73 27.19 2.65 2.28
C ALA A 73 27.87 2.87 0.91
N PRO A 74 27.78 4.05 0.29
CA PRO A 74 27.17 5.29 0.80
C PRO A 74 25.69 5.51 0.40
N HIS A 75 25.03 4.51 -0.20
CA HIS A 75 23.75 4.73 -0.89
C HIS A 75 22.51 4.46 -0.03
N GLY A 76 22.63 3.66 1.03
CA GLY A 76 21.59 3.51 2.07
C GLY A 76 21.72 4.60 3.14
N PHE A 77 20.78 4.62 4.08
CA PHE A 77 20.85 5.48 5.28
C PHE A 77 21.75 4.87 6.35
N SER A 78 22.35 5.72 7.19
CA SER A 78 23.17 5.32 8.35
C SER A 78 22.36 5.01 9.60
N PHE A 79 21.07 5.36 9.62
CA PHE A 79 20.17 5.13 10.74
C PHE A 79 19.18 4.00 10.47
N GLN A 80 18.79 3.32 11.54
CA GLN A 80 17.88 2.19 11.48
C GLN A 80 16.45 2.66 11.24
N ASN A 81 15.65 1.78 10.63
CA ASN A 81 14.20 1.83 10.68
C ASN A 81 13.67 2.09 12.10
N TYR A 82 12.59 2.88 12.18
CA TYR A 82 12.02 3.38 13.43
C TYR A 82 10.50 3.53 13.35
N ALA A 83 9.85 3.25 14.47
CA ALA A 83 8.43 3.42 14.70
C ALA A 83 8.09 4.86 15.14
N SER A 84 6.79 5.15 15.17
CA SER A 84 6.18 6.33 15.80
C SER A 84 5.32 5.93 16.98
N ASN A 85 4.92 6.93 17.77
CA ASN A 85 3.96 6.77 18.85
C ASN A 85 2.71 7.65 18.61
N PHE A 86 2.16 7.63 17.40
CA PHE A 86 0.93 8.37 17.07
C PHE A 86 -0.29 7.65 17.70
N PRO A 87 -1.29 8.35 18.26
CA PRO A 87 -1.47 9.81 18.29
C PRO A 87 -0.86 10.51 19.53
N GLU A 88 -0.13 9.80 20.39
CA GLU A 88 0.50 10.39 21.59
C GLU A 88 1.57 11.43 21.22
N GLU A 89 2.27 11.19 20.11
CA GLU A 89 3.19 12.13 19.46
C GLU A 89 2.62 12.63 18.12
N PRO A 90 2.97 13.86 17.68
CA PRO A 90 2.59 14.36 16.37
C PRO A 90 3.02 13.41 15.24
N GLY A 91 2.13 13.19 14.28
CA GLY A 91 2.43 12.42 13.08
C GLY A 91 3.50 13.10 12.23
N THR A 92 4.36 12.30 11.60
CA THR A 92 5.43 12.81 10.71
C THR A 92 4.97 12.95 9.26
N LEU A 93 3.85 12.32 8.88
CA LEU A 93 3.21 12.59 7.61
C LEU A 93 2.28 13.79 7.78
N THR A 94 2.64 14.90 7.13
CA THR A 94 1.96 16.20 7.26
C THR A 94 0.95 16.45 6.14
N VAL A 95 0.12 17.49 6.30
CA VAL A 95 -0.75 18.01 5.23
C VAL A 95 0.05 18.42 4.00
N ALA A 96 1.24 19.03 4.20
CA ALA A 96 2.11 19.40 3.10
C ALA A 96 2.61 18.16 2.33
N ALA A 97 2.96 17.08 3.03
CA ALA A 97 3.32 15.81 2.42
C ALA A 97 2.14 15.18 1.64
N ALA A 98 0.93 15.20 2.18
CA ALA A 98 -0.26 14.74 1.46
C ALA A 98 -0.52 15.59 0.20
N ARG A 99 -0.36 16.91 0.29
CA ARG A 99 -0.48 17.82 -0.85
C ARG A 99 0.57 17.56 -1.92
N ARG A 100 1.79 17.15 -1.54
CA ARG A 100 2.83 16.71 -2.51
C ARG A 100 2.41 15.43 -3.25
N LEU A 101 1.67 14.53 -2.60
CA LEU A 101 1.21 13.28 -3.21
C LEU A 101 0.01 13.48 -4.14
N PHE A 102 -0.96 14.31 -3.75
CA PHE A 102 -2.27 14.37 -4.39
C PHE A 102 -2.65 15.75 -4.95
N GLY A 103 -1.83 16.77 -4.73
CA GLY A 103 -2.15 18.15 -5.11
C GLY A 103 -3.20 18.79 -4.20
N ASP A 104 -3.85 19.83 -4.71
CA ASP A 104 -4.77 20.67 -3.93
C ASP A 104 -6.08 19.98 -3.54
N GLY A 105 -6.37 18.79 -4.09
CA GLY A 105 -7.53 17.98 -3.67
C GLY A 105 -7.49 17.54 -2.21
N VAL A 106 -6.35 17.70 -1.52
CA VAL A 106 -6.25 17.49 -0.06
C VAL A 106 -6.76 18.68 0.75
N CYS A 107 -6.85 19.86 0.16
CA CYS A 107 -7.21 21.10 0.85
C CYS A 107 -8.72 21.31 0.80
N ALA A 108 -9.33 21.68 1.92
CA ALA A 108 -10.65 22.31 1.90
C ALA A 108 -10.57 23.74 1.34
N ALA A 109 -9.48 24.45 1.68
CA ALA A 109 -9.18 25.78 1.14
C ALA A 109 -7.66 25.98 1.02
N VAL A 110 -7.26 26.74 0.01
CA VAL A 110 -5.89 27.25 -0.13
C VAL A 110 -5.93 28.73 0.22
N LEU A 111 -5.15 29.12 1.22
CA LEU A 111 -5.03 30.50 1.69
C LEU A 111 -4.22 31.36 0.71
N GLU A 112 -4.31 32.68 0.82
CA GLU A 112 -3.57 33.63 -0.03
C GLU A 112 -2.05 33.44 0.02
N ASP A 113 -1.51 33.02 1.17
CA ASP A 113 -0.08 32.71 1.35
C ASP A 113 0.32 31.34 0.75
N GLY A 114 -0.63 30.63 0.15
CA GLY A 114 -0.48 29.30 -0.41
C GLY A 114 -0.62 28.17 0.61
N SER A 115 -0.89 28.45 1.88
CA SER A 115 -1.10 27.44 2.92
C SER A 115 -2.38 26.63 2.67
N CYS A 116 -2.32 25.34 2.98
CA CYS A 116 -3.43 24.41 2.78
C CYS A 116 -4.18 24.19 4.10
N ILE A 117 -5.45 24.56 4.16
CA ILE A 117 -6.36 24.08 5.21
C ILE A 117 -6.77 22.66 4.80
N PRO A 118 -6.43 21.62 5.57
CA PRO A 118 -6.73 20.25 5.18
C PRO A 118 -8.24 20.01 5.10
N SER A 119 -8.65 19.19 4.13
CA SER A 119 -9.99 18.62 4.08
C SER A 119 -10.20 17.63 5.22
N PRO A 120 -11.43 17.45 5.73
CA PRO A 120 -11.70 16.40 6.71
C PRO A 120 -11.39 15.00 6.18
N LEU A 121 -11.50 14.80 4.86
CA LEU A 121 -11.11 13.56 4.19
C LEU A 121 -9.58 13.33 4.29
N ALA A 122 -8.79 14.36 4.04
CA ALA A 122 -7.34 14.31 4.19
C ALA A 122 -6.93 14.11 5.65
N GLU A 123 -7.61 14.73 6.62
CA GLU A 123 -7.33 14.53 8.04
C GLU A 123 -7.54 13.07 8.46
N GLN A 124 -8.65 12.45 8.06
CA GLN A 124 -8.90 11.03 8.36
C GLN A 124 -7.88 10.11 7.68
N TRP A 125 -7.47 10.41 6.44
CA TRP A 125 -6.45 9.64 5.74
C TRP A 125 -5.07 9.79 6.40
N LEU A 126 -4.69 11.02 6.76
CA LEU A 126 -3.45 11.32 7.48
C LEU A 126 -3.41 10.60 8.83
N TYR A 127 -4.52 10.58 9.57
CA TYR A 127 -4.63 9.82 10.81
C TYR A 127 -4.34 8.34 10.55
N GLN A 128 -5.04 7.72 9.60
CA GLN A 128 -4.86 6.30 9.27
C GLN A 128 -3.43 5.97 8.85
N MET A 129 -2.82 6.80 8.01
CA MET A 129 -1.46 6.60 7.54
C MET A 129 -0.43 6.77 8.66
N ASN A 130 -0.58 7.80 9.51
CA ASN A 130 0.31 7.98 10.66
C ASN A 130 0.18 6.82 11.67
N THR A 131 -1.02 6.26 11.87
CA THR A 131 -1.20 5.04 12.66
C THR A 131 -0.41 3.86 12.07
N PHE A 132 -0.38 3.70 10.74
CA PHE A 132 0.44 2.66 10.11
C PHE A 132 1.94 2.86 10.31
N LEU A 133 2.41 4.11 10.34
CA LEU A 133 3.82 4.43 10.58
C LEU A 133 4.29 4.09 12.01
N ASN A 134 3.38 3.78 12.95
CA ASN A 134 3.74 3.21 14.25
C ASN A 134 4.38 1.83 14.13
N SER A 135 4.20 1.12 13.01
CA SER A 135 4.87 -0.17 12.74
C SER A 135 6.20 -0.06 12.01
N GLY A 136 6.68 1.16 11.80
CA GLY A 136 7.96 1.40 11.15
C GLY A 136 7.83 1.93 9.73
N ARG A 137 8.99 2.16 9.14
CA ARG A 137 9.23 2.89 7.90
C ARG A 137 10.14 2.11 6.95
N CYS A 138 10.16 0.77 7.04
CA CYS A 138 11.01 -0.08 6.21
C CYS A 138 10.86 0.26 4.72
N GLU A 139 9.60 0.36 4.28
CA GLU A 139 9.26 0.73 2.91
C GLU A 139 9.81 2.10 2.54
N GLY A 140 9.66 3.10 3.42
CA GLY A 140 10.13 4.45 3.19
C GLY A 140 11.64 4.52 3.02
N LEU A 141 12.38 3.82 3.88
CA LEU A 141 13.84 3.78 3.81
C LEU A 141 14.34 3.00 2.59
N ALA A 142 13.70 1.89 2.25
CA ALA A 142 14.04 1.13 1.05
C ALA A 142 13.79 1.97 -0.21
N ALA A 143 12.56 2.44 -0.41
CA ALA A 143 12.16 3.16 -1.61
C ALA A 143 12.87 4.52 -1.75
N LEU A 144 13.06 5.27 -0.66
CA LEU A 144 13.76 6.56 -0.72
C LEU A 144 15.26 6.38 -1.00
N SER A 145 15.92 5.38 -0.40
CA SER A 145 17.34 5.12 -0.69
C SER A 145 17.54 4.76 -2.17
N GLN A 146 16.63 3.98 -2.74
CA GLN A 146 16.61 3.67 -4.16
C GLN A 146 16.37 4.93 -5.02
N ALA A 147 15.41 5.78 -4.65
CA ALA A 147 15.13 7.02 -5.38
C ALA A 147 16.34 7.99 -5.38
N LEU A 148 17.05 8.10 -4.26
CA LEU A 148 18.29 8.88 -4.13
C LEU A 148 19.40 8.30 -4.99
N PHE A 149 19.57 6.98 -5.00
CA PHE A 149 20.57 6.31 -5.85
C PHE A 149 20.30 6.52 -7.35
N LEU A 150 19.04 6.41 -7.75
CA LEU A 150 18.59 6.66 -9.13
C LEU A 150 18.55 8.15 -9.49
N ARG A 151 18.96 9.05 -8.59
CA ARG A 151 18.99 10.51 -8.76
C ARG A 151 17.64 11.12 -9.12
N ARG A 152 16.55 10.49 -8.67
CA ARG A 152 15.20 11.06 -8.75
C ARG A 152 14.99 12.13 -7.68
N LEU A 153 15.72 12.00 -6.58
CA LEU A 153 15.95 13.00 -5.56
C LEU A 153 17.46 13.06 -5.30
N THR A 154 17.92 14.16 -4.70
CA THR A 154 19.29 14.28 -4.22
C THR A 154 19.28 14.46 -2.70
N PRO A 155 20.34 14.00 -1.97
CA PRO A 155 20.44 14.24 -0.54
C PRO A 155 20.39 15.73 -0.18
N GLU A 156 20.95 16.61 -1.00
CA GLU A 156 20.95 18.07 -0.80
C GLU A 156 19.54 18.69 -0.84
N GLN A 157 18.58 18.07 -1.53
CA GLN A 157 17.18 18.50 -1.51
C GLN A 157 16.48 18.18 -0.20
N LEU A 158 17.00 17.22 0.58
CA LEU A 158 16.45 16.82 1.87
C LEU A 158 17.21 17.47 3.03
N GLU A 159 18.53 17.61 2.91
CA GLU A 159 19.37 18.23 3.93
C GLU A 159 20.48 19.04 3.24
N PRO A 160 20.44 20.39 3.33
CA PRO A 160 21.39 21.25 2.63
C PRO A 160 22.87 20.91 2.92
N GLY A 161 23.67 20.78 1.86
CA GLY A 161 25.09 20.46 1.96
C GLY A 161 25.41 18.96 2.03
N VAL A 162 24.41 18.10 2.23
CA VAL A 162 24.60 16.64 2.24
C VAL A 162 24.69 16.08 0.81
N ARG A 163 25.63 15.15 0.59
CA ARG A 163 25.91 14.59 -0.75
C ARG A 163 25.62 13.09 -0.89
N ARG A 164 25.49 12.38 0.23
CA ARG A 164 25.30 10.92 0.28
C ARG A 164 24.08 10.62 1.12
N ALA A 165 23.26 9.65 0.71
CA ALA A 165 22.12 9.21 1.51
C ALA A 165 22.56 8.75 2.91
N TYR A 166 23.75 8.16 3.01
CA TYR A 166 24.32 7.69 4.27
C TYR A 166 24.59 8.81 5.29
N ASP A 167 24.79 10.04 4.83
CA ASP A 167 25.08 11.17 5.70
C ASP A 167 23.82 11.91 6.18
N LEU A 168 22.65 11.60 5.60
CA LEU A 168 21.38 12.20 5.99
C LEU A 168 21.04 11.86 7.44
N GLN A 169 20.57 12.85 8.19
CA GLN A 169 20.23 12.70 9.59
C GLN A 169 18.76 12.40 9.78
N ARG A 170 18.44 11.35 10.56
CA ARG A 170 17.05 11.04 10.94
C ARG A 170 16.35 12.19 11.65
N SER A 171 17.10 12.97 12.42
CA SER A 171 16.59 14.12 13.18
C SER A 171 16.25 15.31 12.31
N ASP A 172 16.69 15.34 11.05
CA ASP A 172 16.28 16.36 10.11
C ASP A 172 14.79 16.17 9.74
N PRO A 173 13.95 17.21 9.89
CA PRO A 173 12.51 17.08 9.69
C PRO A 173 12.14 16.76 8.24
N ASP A 174 12.86 17.31 7.25
CA ASP A 174 12.59 17.06 5.83
C ASP A 174 12.97 15.63 5.46
N VAL A 175 14.05 15.11 6.03
CA VAL A 175 14.42 13.69 5.91
C VAL A 175 13.34 12.79 6.50
N SER A 176 12.90 13.04 7.74
CA SER A 176 11.89 12.20 8.41
C SER A 176 10.52 12.26 7.73
N GLU A 177 10.10 13.45 7.26
CA GLU A 177 8.88 13.62 6.47
C GLU A 177 8.99 12.86 5.15
N MET A 178 10.11 12.97 4.41
CA MET A 178 10.27 12.30 3.12
C MET A 178 10.32 10.77 3.26
N VAL A 179 10.95 10.25 4.32
CA VAL A 179 10.90 8.82 4.65
C VAL A 179 9.44 8.39 4.90
N SER A 180 8.67 9.21 5.61
CA SER A 180 7.25 8.93 5.90
C SER A 180 6.38 8.99 4.64
N LEU A 181 6.62 9.98 3.77
CA LEU A 181 5.96 10.12 2.47
C LEU A 181 6.23 8.88 1.60
N TYR A 182 7.48 8.45 1.46
CA TYR A 182 7.82 7.24 0.71
C TYR A 182 7.24 5.98 1.36
N ALA A 183 7.20 5.90 2.69
CA ALA A 183 6.64 4.75 3.40
C ALA A 183 5.16 4.55 3.09
N VAL A 184 4.38 5.64 2.95
CA VAL A 184 2.95 5.51 2.67
C VAL A 184 2.62 5.26 1.20
N THR A 185 3.59 5.42 0.30
CA THR A 185 3.38 5.09 -1.12
C THR A 185 2.95 3.64 -1.35
N GLN A 186 3.31 2.69 -0.47
CA GLN A 186 2.85 1.30 -0.59
C GLN A 186 1.32 1.14 -0.57
N PHE A 187 0.60 2.12 0.00
CA PHE A 187 -0.86 2.12 0.07
C PHE A 187 -1.51 2.85 -1.12
N LEU A 188 -0.74 3.34 -2.08
CA LEU A 188 -1.23 4.18 -3.16
C LEU A 188 -1.14 3.47 -4.50
N GLU A 189 -2.11 3.68 -5.37
CA GLU A 189 -2.00 3.25 -6.76
C GLU A 189 -1.02 4.14 -7.53
N PRO A 190 -0.15 3.57 -8.40
CA PRO A 190 -0.12 2.17 -8.84
C PRO A 190 0.78 1.23 -8.00
N VAL A 191 1.36 1.72 -6.90
CA VAL A 191 2.31 0.95 -6.08
C VAL A 191 1.64 -0.25 -5.42
N ALA A 192 0.42 -0.06 -4.89
CA ALA A 192 -0.33 -1.11 -4.21
C ALA A 192 -0.71 -2.26 -5.15
N SER A 193 -1.33 -1.99 -6.30
CA SER A 193 -1.65 -3.02 -7.30
C SER A 193 -0.42 -3.70 -7.89
N THR A 194 0.67 -2.95 -8.14
CA THR A 194 1.91 -3.54 -8.65
C THR A 194 2.54 -4.50 -7.63
N THR A 195 2.51 -4.12 -6.35
CA THR A 195 2.95 -4.96 -5.23
C THR A 195 2.08 -6.22 -5.11
N ALA A 196 0.75 -6.06 -5.18
CA ALA A 196 -0.18 -7.17 -5.10
C ALA A 196 -0.02 -8.16 -6.27
N ALA A 197 0.23 -7.65 -7.48
CA ALA A 197 0.48 -8.47 -8.66
C ALA A 197 1.77 -9.28 -8.52
N SER A 198 2.89 -8.65 -8.14
CA SER A 198 4.16 -9.37 -7.99
C SER A 198 4.16 -10.36 -6.82
N ARG A 199 3.33 -10.15 -5.80
CA ARG A 199 3.16 -11.09 -4.69
C ARG A 199 2.62 -12.46 -5.11
N SER A 200 1.95 -12.55 -6.26
CA SER A 200 1.50 -13.83 -6.81
C SER A 200 2.62 -14.67 -7.45
N MET A 201 3.84 -14.14 -7.53
CA MET A 201 5.00 -14.83 -8.10
C MET A 201 5.65 -15.81 -7.11
N THR A 202 6.21 -16.89 -7.65
CA THR A 202 7.04 -17.84 -6.91
C THR A 202 8.45 -17.30 -6.67
N PRO A 203 9.23 -17.85 -5.70
CA PRO A 203 10.60 -17.40 -5.45
C PRO A 203 11.52 -17.38 -6.69
N ALA A 204 11.39 -18.36 -7.58
CA ALA A 204 12.14 -18.41 -8.83
C ALA A 204 11.75 -17.30 -9.82
N GLU A 205 10.46 -16.93 -9.89
CA GLU A 205 9.97 -15.82 -10.72
C GLU A 205 10.39 -14.46 -10.15
N ILE A 206 10.35 -14.30 -8.82
CA ILE A 206 10.91 -13.13 -8.12
C ILE A 206 12.40 -12.98 -8.43
N LEU A 207 13.16 -14.07 -8.40
CA LEU A 207 14.58 -14.07 -8.76
C LEU A 207 14.79 -13.59 -10.21
N ASP A 208 14.01 -14.09 -11.17
CA ASP A 208 14.12 -13.67 -12.56
C ASP A 208 13.80 -12.19 -12.76
N ALA A 209 12.74 -11.71 -12.11
CA ALA A 209 12.37 -10.30 -12.14
C ALA A 209 13.45 -9.41 -11.49
N LEU A 210 14.10 -9.86 -10.40
CA LEU A 210 15.24 -9.17 -9.80
C LEU A 210 16.44 -9.11 -10.73
N VAL A 211 16.83 -10.23 -11.35
CA VAL A 211 17.96 -10.27 -12.29
C VAL A 211 17.72 -9.33 -13.47
N ALA A 212 16.49 -9.27 -13.99
CA ALA A 212 16.12 -8.36 -15.06
C ALA A 212 16.09 -6.88 -14.61
N GLY A 213 15.46 -6.59 -13.46
CA GLY A 213 15.29 -5.24 -12.94
C GLY A 213 16.59 -4.59 -12.46
N LEU A 214 17.58 -5.37 -12.07
CA LEU A 214 18.89 -4.88 -11.60
C LEU A 214 19.92 -4.73 -12.74
N GLN A 215 19.56 -5.00 -14.00
CA GLN A 215 20.45 -4.71 -15.12
C GLN A 215 20.64 -3.20 -15.32
N PRO A 216 21.80 -2.76 -15.87
CA PRO A 216 22.01 -1.37 -16.22
C PRO A 216 20.89 -0.83 -17.14
N GLY A 217 20.28 0.30 -16.76
CA GLY A 217 19.21 0.95 -17.52
C GLY A 217 17.82 0.31 -17.36
N ALA A 218 17.69 -0.74 -16.55
CA ALA A 218 16.39 -1.31 -16.18
C ALA A 218 15.71 -0.49 -15.06
N ASP A 219 14.59 -1.00 -14.57
CA ASP A 219 13.78 -0.39 -13.51
C ASP A 219 13.89 -1.22 -12.23
N PRO A 220 14.86 -0.91 -11.34
CA PRO A 220 15.15 -1.77 -10.21
C PRO A 220 14.00 -1.74 -9.20
N PRO A 221 13.58 -2.89 -8.65
CA PRO A 221 12.51 -2.93 -7.65
C PRO A 221 13.04 -2.84 -6.22
N THR A 222 12.21 -2.38 -5.28
CA THR A 222 12.34 -2.77 -3.87
C THR A 222 11.81 -4.19 -3.66
N LEU A 223 12.26 -4.87 -2.61
CA LEU A 223 11.89 -6.24 -2.29
C LEU A 223 11.12 -6.29 -0.96
N GLY A 224 9.90 -6.83 -1.00
CA GLY A 224 9.12 -7.18 0.19
C GLY A 224 9.37 -8.62 0.63
N MET A 225 9.47 -8.86 1.93
CA MET A 225 9.59 -10.18 2.57
C MET A 225 8.58 -10.29 3.70
N TYR A 226 7.95 -11.45 3.85
CA TYR A 226 6.83 -11.60 4.77
C TYR A 226 6.96 -12.86 5.60
N ASN A 227 6.77 -12.68 6.90
CA ASN A 227 6.64 -13.76 7.84
C ASN A 227 5.19 -13.78 8.36
N PRO A 228 4.46 -14.89 8.23
CA PRO A 228 3.06 -15.00 8.66
C PRO A 228 2.81 -14.56 10.11
N ASN A 229 3.81 -14.66 10.99
CA ASN A 229 3.67 -14.36 12.42
C ASN A 229 4.30 -13.02 12.84
N LEU A 230 5.16 -12.41 12.00
CA LEU A 230 5.96 -11.24 12.38
C LEU A 230 5.70 -10.00 11.50
N GLY A 231 4.94 -10.14 10.42
CA GLY A 231 4.59 -9.03 9.52
C GLY A 231 5.44 -8.99 8.25
N GLY A 232 5.53 -7.79 7.66
CA GLY A 232 6.23 -7.55 6.40
C GLY A 232 7.48 -6.70 6.60
N HIS A 233 8.45 -6.86 5.70
CA HIS A 233 9.68 -6.08 5.68
C HIS A 233 10.04 -5.68 4.26
N ALA A 234 10.52 -4.45 4.08
CA ALA A 234 10.96 -3.93 2.79
C ALA A 234 12.47 -3.65 2.81
N VAL A 235 13.17 -4.08 1.77
CA VAL A 235 14.62 -3.89 1.59
C VAL A 235 14.93 -3.43 0.17
N THR A 236 16.15 -2.91 -0.04
CA THR A 236 16.63 -2.50 -1.37
C THR A 236 17.61 -3.54 -1.91
N PRO A 237 17.22 -4.40 -2.86
CA PRO A 237 18.14 -5.30 -3.52
C PRO A 237 19.10 -4.52 -4.41
N PHE A 238 20.37 -4.95 -4.45
CA PHE A 238 21.39 -4.26 -5.24
C PHE A 238 22.26 -5.17 -6.10
N ALA A 239 22.35 -6.46 -5.80
CA ALA A 239 23.07 -7.42 -6.63
C ALA A 239 22.48 -8.83 -6.49
N VAL A 240 22.71 -9.67 -7.49
CA VAL A 240 22.37 -11.10 -7.48
C VAL A 240 23.62 -11.89 -7.80
N GLU A 241 23.99 -12.78 -6.89
CA GLU A 241 25.10 -13.73 -7.04
C GLU A 241 24.53 -15.12 -7.34
N ASP A 242 25.06 -15.79 -8.35
CA ASP A 242 24.89 -17.23 -8.52
C ASP A 242 25.91 -17.94 -7.63
N ALA A 243 25.46 -18.51 -6.51
CA ALA A 243 26.31 -19.22 -5.56
C ALA A 243 26.59 -20.67 -5.99
N GLY A 244 26.07 -21.10 -7.14
CA GLY A 244 26.19 -22.46 -7.66
C GLY A 244 25.07 -23.38 -7.18
N ALA A 245 24.94 -24.53 -7.85
CA ALA A 245 23.93 -25.55 -7.55
C ALA A 245 22.48 -25.04 -7.55
N GLY A 246 22.18 -23.94 -8.25
CA GLY A 246 20.85 -23.32 -8.30
C GLY A 246 20.49 -22.49 -7.06
N LEU A 247 21.43 -22.24 -6.16
CA LEU A 247 21.28 -21.31 -5.06
C LEU A 247 21.75 -19.92 -5.48
N PHE A 248 20.91 -18.91 -5.28
CA PHE A 248 21.20 -17.52 -5.57
C PHE A 248 21.19 -16.71 -4.29
N ARG A 249 22.11 -15.74 -4.19
CA ARG A 249 22.11 -14.73 -3.12
C ARG A 249 21.69 -13.39 -3.69
N VAL A 250 20.54 -12.91 -3.28
CA VAL A 250 20.07 -11.55 -3.56
C VAL A 250 20.63 -10.65 -2.46
N TRP A 251 21.64 -9.86 -2.78
CA TRP A 251 22.27 -8.93 -1.86
C TRP A 251 21.41 -7.69 -1.69
N VAL A 252 21.20 -7.28 -0.44
CA VAL A 252 20.25 -6.23 -0.05
C VAL A 252 20.86 -5.23 0.93
N TYR A 253 20.43 -3.97 0.81
CA TYR A 253 20.44 -3.03 1.91
C TYR A 253 19.19 -3.25 2.76
N ASP A 254 19.43 -3.73 3.98
CA ASP A 254 18.40 -3.86 5.00
C ASP A 254 18.47 -2.65 5.93
N ASN A 255 17.39 -1.85 5.93
CA ASN A 255 17.27 -0.65 6.77
C ASN A 255 17.14 -0.97 8.28
N ASN A 256 16.98 -2.23 8.69
CA ASN A 256 17.18 -2.66 10.07
C ASN A 256 18.66 -2.87 10.45
N PHE A 257 19.57 -2.96 9.47
CA PHE A 257 21.01 -3.13 9.67
C PHE A 257 21.82 -2.14 8.80
N PRO A 258 21.73 -0.83 9.08
CA PRO A 258 22.41 0.21 8.30
C PRO A 258 23.90 -0.08 8.04
N GLY A 259 24.36 0.26 6.84
CA GLY A 259 25.76 0.10 6.43
C GLY A 259 26.22 -1.35 6.20
N SER A 260 25.43 -2.35 6.60
CA SER A 260 25.77 -3.76 6.45
C SER A 260 25.21 -4.34 5.16
N ALA A 261 26.02 -5.06 4.39
CA ALA A 261 25.51 -5.87 3.29
C ALA A 261 24.91 -7.16 3.84
N LYS A 262 23.64 -7.41 3.51
CA LYS A 262 22.90 -8.64 3.82
C LYS A 262 22.53 -9.35 2.52
N TYR A 263 22.04 -10.59 2.62
CA TYR A 263 21.49 -11.28 1.47
C TYR A 263 20.32 -12.18 1.84
N LEU A 264 19.40 -12.34 0.89
CA LEU A 264 18.36 -13.36 0.82
C LEU A 264 18.89 -14.52 -0.01
N GLU A 265 18.71 -15.76 0.47
CA GLU A 265 18.99 -16.96 -0.32
C GLU A 265 17.71 -17.39 -1.05
N ILE A 266 17.80 -17.63 -2.35
CA ILE A 266 16.74 -18.23 -3.16
C ILE A 266 17.29 -19.51 -3.78
N ASP A 267 16.70 -20.66 -3.42
CA ASP A 267 16.95 -21.91 -4.14
C ASP A 267 15.96 -22.00 -5.30
N ARG A 268 16.48 -21.81 -6.51
CA ARG A 268 15.67 -21.80 -7.73
C ARG A 268 15.05 -23.16 -8.05
N VAL A 269 15.68 -24.25 -7.62
CA VAL A 269 15.24 -25.61 -7.94
C VAL A 269 14.23 -26.10 -6.92
N ALA A 270 14.48 -25.86 -5.63
CA ALA A 270 13.49 -26.12 -4.59
C ALA A 270 12.32 -25.11 -4.63
N ASN A 271 12.53 -23.97 -5.31
CA ASN A 271 11.62 -22.83 -5.37
C ASN A 271 11.27 -22.32 -3.96
N THR A 272 12.31 -22.14 -3.15
CA THR A 272 12.23 -21.69 -1.76
C THR A 272 13.14 -20.49 -1.53
N TRP A 273 12.88 -19.77 -0.44
CA TRP A 273 13.75 -18.69 0.01
C TRP A 273 14.00 -18.73 1.51
N ARG A 274 15.12 -18.13 1.91
CA ARG A 274 15.53 -17.99 3.31
C ARG A 274 16.20 -16.64 3.54
N TYR A 275 15.80 -15.94 4.59
CA TYR A 275 16.43 -14.71 5.04
C TYR A 275 16.78 -14.76 6.53
N SER A 276 18.02 -14.42 6.85
CA SER A 276 18.48 -14.34 8.24
C SER A 276 18.43 -12.92 8.79
N MET A 277 17.28 -12.59 9.40
CA MET A 277 17.00 -11.23 9.85
C MET A 277 17.89 -10.85 11.04
N ALA A 278 17.77 -11.50 12.20
CA ALA A 278 18.47 -11.08 13.42
C ALA A 278 19.89 -11.68 13.57
N ALA A 279 20.20 -12.78 12.88
CA ALA A 279 21.49 -13.45 13.03
C ALA A 279 22.60 -12.76 12.22
N LEU A 280 23.71 -12.39 12.87
CA LEU A 280 24.93 -11.94 12.19
C LEU A 280 25.63 -13.07 11.42
N ASN A 281 25.39 -14.32 11.82
CA ASN A 281 25.82 -15.53 11.12
C ASN A 281 24.58 -16.33 10.66
N PRO A 282 24.22 -16.27 9.36
CA PRO A 282 23.06 -16.99 8.82
C PRO A 282 23.08 -18.51 9.02
N SER A 283 24.26 -19.11 9.19
CA SER A 283 24.40 -20.55 9.48
C SER A 283 23.89 -20.95 10.86
N HIS A 284 23.75 -20.00 11.78
CA HIS A 284 23.34 -20.24 13.17
C HIS A 284 22.06 -19.48 13.52
N ASP A 285 21.29 -19.06 12.52
CA ASP A 285 20.00 -18.41 12.75
C ASP A 285 18.96 -19.46 13.15
N PRO A 286 18.46 -19.44 14.40
CA PRO A 286 17.50 -20.42 14.87
C PRO A 286 16.10 -20.21 14.26
N GLU A 287 15.76 -18.99 13.84
CA GLU A 287 14.42 -18.60 13.38
C GLU A 287 14.47 -17.73 12.12
N PRO A 288 15.02 -18.26 11.02
CA PRO A 288 15.07 -17.57 9.75
C PRO A 288 13.66 -17.32 9.20
N TRP A 289 13.50 -16.25 8.44
CA TRP A 289 12.31 -16.09 7.61
C TRP A 289 12.44 -16.99 6.40
N THR A 290 11.36 -17.69 6.05
CA THR A 290 11.35 -18.67 4.97
C THR A 290 10.04 -18.64 4.20
N GLY A 291 10.08 -19.18 2.99
CA GLY A 291 8.89 -19.43 2.19
C GLY A 291 9.21 -20.27 0.96
N ASP A 292 8.16 -20.60 0.21
CA ASP A 292 8.20 -21.48 -0.95
C ASP A 292 7.24 -20.99 -2.06
N ALA A 293 7.07 -21.79 -3.10
CA ALA A 293 6.20 -21.47 -4.23
C ALA A 293 4.71 -21.32 -3.88
N GLN A 294 4.27 -21.78 -2.70
CA GLN A 294 2.88 -21.71 -2.25
C GLN A 294 2.68 -20.63 -1.17
N SER A 295 3.77 -20.14 -0.57
CA SER A 295 3.68 -19.15 0.51
C SER A 295 3.39 -17.73 0.01
N PHE A 296 3.69 -17.41 -1.26
CA PHE A 296 3.48 -16.08 -1.86
C PHE A 296 3.97 -14.94 -0.94
N SER A 297 5.15 -15.14 -0.35
CA SER A 297 5.67 -14.35 0.78
C SER A 297 6.81 -13.41 0.40
N LEU A 298 7.00 -13.18 -0.90
CA LEU A 298 7.87 -12.16 -1.47
C LEU A 298 7.06 -11.28 -2.41
N ASP A 299 7.47 -10.04 -2.61
CA ASP A 299 6.97 -9.20 -3.69
C ASP A 299 8.06 -8.24 -4.17
N LEU A 300 7.84 -7.67 -5.35
CA LEU A 300 8.68 -6.64 -5.93
C LEU A 300 7.87 -5.40 -6.21
N THR A 301 8.46 -4.24 -5.96
CA THR A 301 7.87 -2.97 -6.37
C THR A 301 8.85 -2.16 -7.21
N PRO A 302 8.62 -2.03 -8.53
CA PRO A 302 9.53 -1.30 -9.42
C PRO A 302 9.65 0.17 -9.00
N ALA A 303 10.83 0.75 -9.23
CA ALA A 303 11.04 2.16 -8.93
C ALA A 303 10.05 3.03 -9.72
N SER A 304 9.79 2.75 -11.00
CA SER A 304 8.88 3.55 -11.85
C SER A 304 7.46 3.69 -11.29
N ALA A 305 6.97 2.74 -10.48
CA ALA A 305 5.66 2.83 -9.84
C ALA A 305 5.52 4.04 -8.90
N ARG A 306 6.64 4.64 -8.46
CA ARG A 306 6.69 5.86 -7.62
C ARG A 306 7.11 7.12 -8.39
N SER A 307 7.14 7.08 -9.71
CA SER A 307 7.51 8.23 -10.55
C SER A 307 6.34 8.95 -11.20
N GLY A 308 5.13 8.38 -11.10
CA GLY A 308 3.91 8.96 -11.64
C GLY A 308 3.08 9.71 -10.59
N GLN A 309 1.91 10.18 -11.01
CA GLN A 309 0.89 10.66 -10.10
C GLN A 309 0.26 9.49 -9.34
N PHE A 310 0.08 9.64 -8.03
CA PHE A 310 -0.64 8.68 -7.22
C PHE A 310 -2.14 8.92 -7.33
N VAL A 311 -2.93 7.85 -7.28
CA VAL A 311 -4.38 7.98 -7.14
C VAL A 311 -4.69 8.38 -5.71
N CYS A 312 -5.38 9.49 -5.53
CA CYS A 312 -5.90 9.92 -4.24
C CYS A 312 -7.13 9.06 -3.88
N PRO A 313 -7.10 8.29 -2.77
CA PRO A 313 -8.19 7.37 -2.44
C PRO A 313 -9.47 8.05 -1.93
N PHE A 314 -9.38 9.35 -1.60
CA PHE A 314 -10.50 10.12 -1.06
C PHE A 314 -10.87 11.36 -1.87
N CYS A 315 -9.99 11.83 -2.78
CA CYS A 315 -10.28 13.01 -3.59
C CYS A 315 -11.33 12.68 -4.65
N GLN A 316 -12.31 13.57 -4.89
CA GLN A 316 -13.08 13.51 -6.12
C GLN A 316 -12.21 13.95 -7.30
N PRO A 317 -12.06 13.14 -8.35
CA PRO A 317 -11.27 13.54 -9.49
C PRO A 317 -11.99 14.63 -10.28
N ALA A 318 -11.26 15.67 -10.67
CA ALA A 318 -11.78 16.72 -11.56
C ALA A 318 -12.13 16.20 -12.96
N GLN A 319 -11.68 14.99 -13.33
CA GLN A 319 -11.96 14.35 -14.59
C GLN A 319 -12.63 12.99 -14.36
N PRO A 320 -13.81 12.70 -14.95
CA PRO A 320 -14.53 11.45 -14.74
C PRO A 320 -13.76 10.18 -15.14
N THR A 321 -12.72 10.30 -15.98
CA THR A 321 -11.92 9.17 -16.45
C THR A 321 -10.68 8.89 -15.60
N ALA A 322 -10.44 9.67 -14.54
CA ALA A 322 -9.31 9.41 -13.66
C ALA A 322 -9.51 8.07 -12.95
N PRO A 323 -8.43 7.27 -12.73
CA PRO A 323 -8.54 6.05 -11.96
C PRO A 323 -9.08 6.35 -10.56
N GLN A 324 -10.06 5.57 -10.14
CA GLN A 324 -10.69 5.66 -8.82
C GLN A 324 -10.63 4.30 -8.16
N ILE A 325 -10.48 4.30 -6.84
CA ILE A 325 -10.42 3.08 -6.06
C ILE A 325 -11.03 3.34 -4.69
N ARG A 326 -11.70 2.34 -4.13
CA ARG A 326 -12.14 2.35 -2.74
C ARG A 326 -11.19 1.51 -1.92
N GLN A 327 -10.61 2.09 -0.87
CA GLN A 327 -9.73 1.41 0.06
C GLN A 327 -10.51 1.08 1.34
N LEU A 328 -10.46 -0.17 1.76
CA LEU A 328 -11.02 -0.65 3.03
C LEU A 328 -9.89 -1.18 3.89
N VAL A 329 -9.89 -0.81 5.17
CA VAL A 329 -8.89 -1.20 6.15
C VAL A 329 -9.61 -1.69 7.40
N ALA A 330 -9.31 -2.91 7.83
CA ALA A 330 -9.61 -3.36 9.19
C ALA A 330 -8.30 -3.69 9.91
N SER A 331 -8.16 -3.24 11.16
CA SER A 331 -6.95 -3.39 11.94
C SER A 331 -7.26 -3.70 13.41
N GLY A 332 -6.23 -3.98 14.20
CA GLY A 332 -6.39 -4.31 15.62
C GLY A 332 -6.73 -5.78 15.88
N GLY A 333 -6.54 -6.69 14.93
CA GLY A 333 -6.93 -8.10 15.09
C GLY A 333 -8.34 -8.39 14.57
N THR A 334 -8.78 -7.62 13.58
CA THR A 334 -10.06 -7.81 12.89
C THR A 334 -9.83 -8.40 11.51
N ARG A 335 -10.46 -9.53 11.21
CA ARG A 335 -10.57 -10.04 9.83
C ARG A 335 -11.74 -9.37 9.13
N MET A 336 -11.55 -9.05 7.86
CA MET A 336 -12.58 -8.46 7.03
C MET A 336 -12.97 -9.40 5.88
N LEU A 337 -14.27 -9.54 5.65
CA LEU A 337 -14.86 -10.12 4.46
C LEU A 337 -15.75 -9.07 3.80
N VAL A 338 -15.52 -8.78 2.52
CA VAL A 338 -16.31 -7.83 1.73
C VAL A 338 -17.05 -8.63 0.66
N VAL A 339 -18.33 -8.32 0.47
CA VAL A 339 -19.22 -8.94 -0.51
C VAL A 339 -19.91 -7.85 -1.31
N ASP A 340 -19.89 -7.95 -2.63
CA ASP A 340 -20.62 -7.01 -3.51
C ASP A 340 -22.08 -7.43 -3.76
N GLU A 341 -22.82 -6.60 -4.48
CA GLU A 341 -24.23 -6.85 -4.80
C GLU A 341 -24.49 -8.11 -5.64
N GLU A 342 -23.49 -8.61 -6.37
CA GLU A 342 -23.58 -9.89 -7.10
C GLU A 342 -23.21 -11.10 -6.23
N GLY A 343 -22.87 -10.89 -4.95
CA GLY A 343 -22.49 -11.94 -4.01
C GLY A 343 -21.04 -12.40 -4.17
N ARG A 344 -20.19 -11.67 -4.91
CA ARG A 344 -18.77 -11.98 -5.07
C ARG A 344 -17.99 -11.45 -3.87
N ARG A 345 -16.96 -12.17 -3.45
CA ARG A 345 -16.31 -11.96 -2.15
C ARG A 345 -14.82 -11.59 -2.27
N ILE A 346 -14.33 -10.76 -1.36
CA ILE A 346 -12.90 -10.63 -1.06
C ILE A 346 -12.68 -10.69 0.45
N GLY A 347 -11.81 -11.59 0.90
CA GLY A 347 -11.52 -11.81 2.32
C GLY A 347 -11.44 -13.28 2.70
N TYR A 348 -11.43 -13.57 4.00
CA TYR A 348 -11.33 -14.94 4.50
C TYR A 348 -12.71 -15.59 4.63
N VAL A 349 -12.88 -16.79 4.06
CA VAL A 349 -14.00 -17.70 4.30
C VAL A 349 -13.44 -18.93 5.01
N GLY A 350 -13.62 -19.00 6.33
CA GLY A 350 -12.82 -19.89 7.17
C GLY A 350 -11.35 -19.49 7.14
N ASP A 351 -10.48 -20.42 6.76
CA ASP A 351 -9.04 -20.18 6.63
C ASP A 351 -8.61 -19.88 5.17
N LEU A 352 -9.53 -19.99 4.21
CA LEU A 352 -9.24 -19.72 2.81
C LEU A 352 -9.47 -18.24 2.49
N PHE A 353 -8.44 -17.57 1.98
CA PHE A 353 -8.61 -16.26 1.36
C PHE A 353 -9.21 -16.41 -0.04
N VAL A 354 -10.30 -15.70 -0.32
CA VAL A 354 -10.95 -15.63 -1.64
C VAL A 354 -10.90 -14.21 -2.19
N ASN A 355 -10.86 -14.08 -3.51
CA ASN A 355 -11.03 -12.82 -4.22
C ASN A 355 -11.75 -13.09 -5.55
N GLU A 356 -13.04 -12.79 -5.56
CA GLU A 356 -13.98 -13.06 -6.66
C GLU A 356 -14.50 -11.75 -7.28
N ILE A 357 -14.24 -10.60 -6.65
CA ILE A 357 -14.67 -9.28 -7.13
C ILE A 357 -13.70 -8.81 -8.22
N PRO A 358 -14.16 -8.60 -9.48
CA PRO A 358 -13.29 -8.15 -10.56
C PRO A 358 -12.64 -6.80 -10.25
N GLY A 359 -11.33 -6.71 -10.44
CA GLY A 359 -10.56 -5.50 -10.16
C GLY A 359 -10.25 -5.26 -8.68
N ALA A 360 -10.77 -6.08 -7.77
CA ALA A 360 -10.39 -6.02 -6.37
C ALA A 360 -9.05 -6.72 -6.11
N PHE A 361 -8.32 -6.25 -5.11
CA PHE A 361 -7.10 -6.91 -4.65
C PHE A 361 -6.82 -6.63 -3.17
N ARG A 362 -6.01 -7.51 -2.56
CA ARG A 362 -5.51 -7.35 -1.20
C ARG A 362 -4.10 -6.78 -1.23
N LEU A 363 -3.85 -5.78 -0.41
CA LEU A 363 -2.50 -5.34 -0.06
C LEU A 363 -2.05 -6.03 1.22
N THR A 364 -0.82 -6.54 1.23
CA THR A 364 -0.14 -6.94 2.46
C THR A 364 0.95 -5.92 2.73
N TRP A 365 0.87 -5.20 3.85
CA TRP A 365 1.78 -4.09 4.13
C TRP A 365 3.22 -4.55 4.40
N LYS A 366 4.19 -3.63 4.43
CA LYS A 366 5.61 -3.89 4.73
C LYS A 366 6.09 -3.14 5.97
N GLY A 367 5.51 -3.48 7.12
CA GLY A 367 5.86 -2.94 8.44
C GLY A 367 5.85 -4.03 9.53
N GLY A 368 6.39 -3.68 10.70
CA GLY A 368 6.60 -4.55 11.86
C GLY A 368 5.36 -4.85 12.73
N THR A 369 5.61 -5.08 14.02
CA THR A 369 4.81 -5.84 15.01
C THR A 369 3.42 -5.31 15.40
N LEU A 370 2.75 -4.47 14.60
CA LEU A 370 1.29 -4.52 14.64
C LEU A 370 0.86 -5.91 14.13
N PRO A 371 -0.29 -6.46 14.57
CA PRO A 371 -0.69 -7.79 14.12
C PRO A 371 -0.61 -7.81 12.59
N ALA A 372 0.02 -8.84 12.03
CA ALA A 372 0.24 -9.06 10.60
C ALA A 372 -1.08 -9.24 9.80
N ASP A 373 -2.18 -8.74 10.36
CA ASP A 373 -3.56 -9.13 10.18
C ASP A 373 -4.42 -7.95 9.70
N ALA A 374 -3.80 -6.77 9.47
CA ALA A 374 -4.51 -5.66 8.86
C ALA A 374 -5.07 -6.13 7.51
N SER A 375 -6.40 -6.14 7.41
CA SER A 375 -7.12 -6.49 6.19
C SER A 375 -7.23 -5.23 5.35
N ILE A 376 -6.35 -5.06 4.36
CA ILE A 376 -6.34 -3.91 3.46
C ILE A 376 -6.78 -4.38 2.08
N TYR A 377 -7.99 -4.00 1.69
CA TYR A 377 -8.57 -4.36 0.41
C TYR A 377 -8.83 -3.10 -0.43
N TYR A 378 -8.65 -3.26 -1.72
CA TYR A 378 -9.03 -2.28 -2.72
C TYR A 378 -10.13 -2.90 -3.56
N VAL A 379 -11.21 -2.16 -3.77
CA VAL A 379 -12.35 -2.58 -4.57
C VAL A 379 -12.76 -1.47 -5.53
N PRO A 380 -13.43 -1.79 -6.64
CA PRO A 380 -13.99 -0.78 -7.54
C PRO A 380 -14.86 0.24 -6.79
N PRO A 381 -14.82 1.53 -7.18
CA PRO A 381 -15.44 2.62 -6.43
C PRO A 381 -16.98 2.58 -6.44
N ASP A 382 -17.59 1.96 -7.44
CA ASP A 382 -19.03 1.98 -7.69
C ASP A 382 -19.72 0.65 -7.33
N LEU A 383 -19.41 0.08 -6.17
CA LEU A 383 -20.06 -1.15 -5.67
C LEU A 383 -20.88 -0.87 -4.41
N GLU A 384 -21.99 -1.59 -4.26
CA GLU A 384 -22.64 -1.74 -2.96
C GLU A 384 -21.91 -2.83 -2.19
N LEU A 385 -21.58 -2.56 -0.94
CA LEU A 385 -20.74 -3.47 -0.17
C LEU A 385 -21.47 -3.93 1.09
N SER A 386 -21.43 -5.23 1.34
CA SER A 386 -21.61 -5.81 2.66
C SER A 386 -20.25 -6.20 3.21
N VAL A 387 -19.94 -5.76 4.43
CA VAL A 387 -18.67 -6.00 5.09
C VAL A 387 -18.94 -6.70 6.41
N THR A 388 -18.27 -7.82 6.64
CA THR A 388 -18.27 -8.53 7.91
C THR A 388 -16.92 -8.34 8.58
N LEU A 389 -16.93 -7.84 9.81
CA LEU A 389 -15.77 -7.66 10.68
C LEU A 389 -15.77 -8.76 11.73
N THR A 390 -14.74 -9.62 11.73
CA THR A 390 -14.64 -10.74 12.67
C THR A 390 -13.45 -10.57 13.61
N GLY A 391 -13.73 -10.47 14.92
CA GLY A 391 -12.68 -10.39 15.95
C GLY A 391 -11.82 -11.64 16.00
N GLN A 392 -10.50 -11.49 16.17
CA GLN A 392 -9.55 -12.59 16.29
C GLN A 392 -8.97 -12.76 17.70
N ARG A 393 -9.10 -11.75 18.56
CA ARG A 393 -8.47 -11.70 19.89
C ARG A 393 -9.24 -12.50 20.94
N GLU A 394 -8.52 -13.23 21.78
CA GLU A 394 -9.09 -13.97 22.91
C GLU A 394 -9.31 -13.07 24.14
N GLY A 395 -10.40 -13.33 24.88
CA GLY A 395 -10.69 -12.68 26.16
C GLY A 395 -11.17 -11.23 26.07
N ASP A 396 -11.15 -10.53 27.20
CA ASP A 396 -11.51 -9.11 27.32
C ASP A 396 -10.26 -8.20 27.22
N GLN A 397 -9.31 -8.54 26.33
CA GLN A 397 -8.17 -7.66 26.06
C GLN A 397 -8.67 -6.31 25.59
N ALA A 398 -7.97 -5.23 25.97
CA ALA A 398 -8.39 -3.87 25.66
C ALA A 398 -8.72 -3.71 24.16
N ALA A 399 -9.98 -3.31 23.93
CA ALA A 399 -10.54 -2.99 22.63
C ALA A 399 -9.79 -1.81 22.00
N GLY A 400 -9.57 -1.89 20.68
CA GLY A 400 -8.83 -0.90 19.90
C GLY A 400 -8.81 -1.25 18.41
N GLU A 401 -9.76 -2.09 18.00
CA GLU A 401 -10.00 -2.46 16.62
C GLU A 401 -10.54 -1.25 15.87
N ARG A 402 -10.08 -1.08 14.63
CA ARG A 402 -10.45 0.05 13.78
C ARG A 402 -10.83 -0.44 12.39
N PHE A 403 -11.95 0.06 11.90
CA PHE A 403 -12.32 -0.02 10.50
C PHE A 403 -12.25 1.38 9.87
N ALA A 404 -11.67 1.47 8.67
CA ALA A 404 -11.63 2.68 7.87
C ALA A 404 -11.94 2.36 6.41
N MET A 405 -12.72 3.22 5.77
CA MET A 405 -13.00 3.16 4.34
C MET A 405 -12.76 4.54 3.74
N PHE A 406 -12.00 4.58 2.65
CA PHE A 406 -11.78 5.76 1.82
C PHE A 406 -12.34 5.50 0.42
N ALA A 407 -13.14 6.42 -0.07
CA ALA A 407 -13.72 6.40 -1.41
C ALA A 407 -13.64 7.80 -2.01
N PRO A 408 -13.70 7.95 -3.35
CA PRO A 408 -13.76 9.27 -3.96
C PRO A 408 -14.88 10.14 -3.36
N GLY A 409 -14.51 11.23 -2.68
CA GLY A 409 -15.45 12.14 -2.00
C GLY A 409 -16.02 11.64 -0.68
N GLY A 410 -15.50 10.56 -0.09
CA GLY A 410 -15.98 10.04 1.20
C GLY A 410 -14.91 9.34 2.04
N ALA A 411 -15.03 9.46 3.35
CA ALA A 411 -14.28 8.69 4.32
C ALA A 411 -15.17 8.29 5.50
N LEU A 412 -15.06 7.04 5.96
CA LEU A 412 -15.84 6.48 7.06
C LEU A 412 -14.91 5.71 7.99
N THR A 413 -14.98 5.97 9.29
CA THR A 413 -14.19 5.25 10.29
C THR A 413 -15.02 4.84 11.49
N PHE A 414 -14.78 3.63 11.97
CA PHE A 414 -15.21 3.15 13.28
C PHE A 414 -13.95 2.85 14.09
N ASP A 415 -13.77 3.56 15.20
CA ASP A 415 -12.63 3.41 16.10
C ASP A 415 -13.08 2.92 17.48
N GLY A 416 -12.21 2.22 18.18
CA GLY A 416 -12.51 1.62 19.49
C GLY A 416 -13.56 0.51 19.42
N LEU A 417 -13.63 -0.21 18.29
CA LEU A 417 -14.45 -1.42 18.17
C LEU A 417 -13.96 -2.47 19.17
N SER A 418 -14.88 -3.31 19.66
CA SER A 418 -14.57 -4.30 20.70
C SER A 418 -15.05 -5.69 20.28
N LEU A 419 -14.30 -6.33 19.38
CA LEU A 419 -14.66 -7.63 18.80
C LEU A 419 -13.95 -8.80 19.48
N LYS A 420 -14.69 -9.60 20.24
CA LYS A 420 -14.16 -10.87 20.78
C LYS A 420 -13.89 -11.88 19.67
N ARG A 421 -13.05 -12.88 19.93
CA ARG A 421 -12.77 -13.97 18.97
C ARG A 421 -14.07 -14.60 18.46
N GLY A 422 -14.30 -14.48 17.15
CA GLY A 422 -15.48 -15.02 16.47
C GLY A 422 -16.75 -14.16 16.54
N GLN A 423 -16.74 -13.06 17.32
CA GLN A 423 -17.79 -12.04 17.25
C GLN A 423 -17.76 -11.38 15.87
N GLN A 424 -18.94 -11.09 15.32
CA GLN A 424 -19.09 -10.54 13.97
C GLN A 424 -19.96 -9.30 13.98
N ASP A 425 -19.41 -8.22 13.45
CA ASP A 425 -20.15 -6.99 13.22
C ASP A 425 -20.32 -6.79 11.70
N TYR A 426 -21.43 -6.18 11.31
CA TYR A 426 -21.88 -6.10 9.93
C TYR A 426 -22.02 -4.65 9.52
N LEU A 427 -21.50 -4.32 8.34
CA LEU A 427 -21.58 -2.99 7.76
C LEU A 427 -22.10 -3.12 6.32
N SER A 428 -23.13 -2.38 5.96
CA SER A 428 -23.54 -2.21 4.57
C SER A 428 -23.31 -0.78 4.12
N VAL A 429 -22.72 -0.61 2.94
CA VAL A 429 -22.46 0.69 2.30
C VAL A 429 -23.17 0.71 0.96
N ALA A 430 -24.19 1.55 0.85
CA ALA A 430 -24.94 1.77 -0.39
C ALA A 430 -24.19 2.68 -1.36
N ARG A 431 -24.61 2.68 -2.63
CA ARG A 431 -24.04 3.53 -3.69
C ARG A 431 -24.13 5.03 -3.41
N ASP A 432 -25.19 5.45 -2.74
CA ASP A 432 -25.42 6.85 -2.38
C ASP A 432 -24.81 7.24 -1.02
N GLY A 433 -23.95 6.38 -0.46
CA GLY A 433 -23.22 6.69 0.77
C GLY A 433 -24.02 6.43 2.04
N ARG A 434 -25.25 5.90 1.96
CA ARG A 434 -25.92 5.38 3.17
C ARG A 434 -25.10 4.24 3.76
N VAL A 435 -24.96 4.28 5.08
CA VAL A 435 -24.24 3.26 5.85
C VAL A 435 -25.19 2.69 6.88
N ARG A 436 -25.17 1.37 7.04
CA ARG A 436 -25.78 0.71 8.18
C ARG A 436 -24.76 -0.19 8.84
N TYR A 437 -24.64 -0.08 10.15
CA TYR A 437 -23.77 -0.86 11.01
C TYR A 437 -24.59 -1.67 12.00
N GLU A 438 -24.20 -2.90 12.27
CA GLU A 438 -24.82 -3.79 13.26
C GLU A 438 -23.73 -4.46 14.07
N THR A 439 -23.87 -4.45 15.39
CA THR A 439 -22.95 -5.16 16.26
C THR A 439 -23.60 -6.40 16.88
N SER A 440 -22.83 -7.48 17.00
CA SER A 440 -23.26 -8.68 17.73
C SER A 440 -22.86 -8.67 19.20
N GLY A 441 -22.10 -7.66 19.65
CA GLY A 441 -21.70 -7.49 21.04
C GLY A 441 -22.00 -6.09 21.56
N ALA A 442 -21.82 -5.88 22.86
CA ALA A 442 -21.90 -4.53 23.41
C ALA A 442 -20.59 -3.77 23.17
N GLU A 443 -20.67 -2.56 22.63
CA GLU A 443 -19.51 -1.73 22.34
C GLU A 443 -19.83 -0.23 22.31
N ARG A 444 -18.78 0.60 22.23
CA ARG A 444 -18.88 2.07 22.26
C ARG A 444 -17.96 2.72 21.22
N PRO A 445 -18.15 2.46 19.92
CA PRO A 445 -17.26 3.00 18.92
C PRO A 445 -17.35 4.53 18.83
N GLN A 446 -16.23 5.15 18.46
CA GLN A 446 -16.25 6.46 17.84
C GLN A 446 -16.51 6.27 16.34
N VAL A 447 -17.49 6.99 15.81
CA VAL A 447 -17.83 6.94 14.39
C VAL A 447 -17.53 8.29 13.77
N ALA A 448 -16.73 8.31 12.71
CA ALA A 448 -16.47 9.51 11.93
C ALA A 448 -16.83 9.31 10.46
N LEU A 449 -17.50 10.30 9.88
CA LEU A 449 -17.90 10.33 8.48
C LEU A 449 -17.48 11.69 7.91
N ALA A 450 -16.73 11.67 6.81
CA ALA A 450 -16.46 12.85 6.01
C ALA A 450 -17.01 12.64 4.60
N VAL A 451 -17.68 13.66 4.07
CA VAL A 451 -18.28 13.63 2.72
C VAL A 451 -18.01 14.95 1.99
N GLN A 452 -17.75 14.85 0.71
CA GLN A 452 -17.58 15.99 -0.20
C GLN A 452 -18.84 16.18 -1.04
N ALA A 453 -19.39 17.39 -0.97
CA ALA A 453 -20.39 17.93 -1.89
C ALA A 453 -19.70 18.80 -2.96
N GLU A 454 -20.48 19.35 -3.89
CA GLU A 454 -19.96 20.17 -5.01
C GLU A 454 -19.16 21.40 -4.51
N ASP A 455 -19.71 22.14 -3.55
CA ASP A 455 -19.13 23.39 -3.04
C ASP A 455 -18.70 23.33 -1.56
N ALA A 456 -18.87 22.19 -0.90
CA ALA A 456 -18.64 22.06 0.54
C ALA A 456 -18.13 20.67 0.93
N GLN A 457 -17.45 20.60 2.06
CA GLN A 457 -17.07 19.36 2.70
C GLN A 457 -17.61 19.34 4.12
N TYR A 458 -18.10 18.18 4.55
CA TYR A 458 -18.71 18.00 5.86
C TYR A 458 -18.00 16.91 6.63
N ALA A 459 -17.74 17.17 7.91
CA ALA A 459 -17.26 16.21 8.87
C ALA A 459 -18.30 15.98 9.97
N PHE A 460 -18.54 14.72 10.30
CA PHE A 460 -19.38 14.29 11.38
C PHE A 460 -18.59 13.35 12.27
N THR A 461 -18.54 13.64 13.57
CA THR A 461 -17.93 12.76 14.57
C THR A 461 -18.96 12.48 15.65
N MET A 462 -19.10 11.22 15.99
CA MET A 462 -19.99 10.74 17.04
C MET A 462 -19.14 9.96 18.03
N ASP A 463 -19.05 10.47 19.25
CA ASP A 463 -18.22 9.89 20.30
C ASP A 463 -19.04 8.97 21.20
N GLY A 464 -18.57 7.71 21.33
CA GLY A 464 -19.03 6.80 22.37
C GLY A 464 -20.51 6.42 22.26
N ILE A 465 -21.02 6.21 21.05
CA ILE A 465 -22.37 5.68 20.83
C ILE A 465 -22.45 4.31 21.50
N ALA A 466 -23.28 4.17 22.53
CA ALA A 466 -23.46 2.90 23.22
C ALA A 466 -24.38 1.98 22.42
N LEU A 467 -23.79 0.91 21.87
CA LEU A 467 -24.49 -0.12 21.12
C LEU A 467 -24.55 -1.40 21.97
N GLU A 468 -25.74 -1.94 22.15
CA GLU A 468 -25.96 -3.25 22.78
C GLU A 468 -25.85 -4.37 21.74
N SER A 469 -25.76 -5.62 22.17
CA SER A 469 -25.78 -6.76 21.23
C SER A 469 -27.06 -6.76 20.38
N GLY A 470 -26.90 -6.84 19.06
CA GLY A 470 -27.98 -6.77 18.08
C GLY A 470 -28.42 -5.34 17.72
N ALA A 471 -27.80 -4.32 18.30
CA ALA A 471 -28.06 -2.93 17.98
C ALA A 471 -27.62 -2.58 16.55
N ALA A 472 -28.43 -1.78 15.88
CA ALA A 472 -28.13 -1.24 14.56
C ALA A 472 -28.00 0.29 14.58
N LEU A 473 -27.03 0.82 13.84
CA LEU A 473 -26.83 2.24 13.60
C LEU A 473 -26.90 2.52 12.10
N GLU A 474 -27.73 3.46 11.69
CA GLU A 474 -27.85 3.91 10.31
C GLU A 474 -27.41 5.36 10.16
N LEU A 475 -26.58 5.62 9.15
CA LEU A 475 -26.04 6.92 8.79
C LEU A 475 -26.52 7.25 7.38
N HIS A 476 -27.30 8.32 7.26
CA HIS A 476 -27.88 8.79 6.00
C HIS A 476 -27.35 10.19 5.71
N PRO A 477 -26.20 10.33 5.02
CA PRO A 477 -25.67 11.64 4.66
C PRO A 477 -26.54 12.29 3.57
N ASP A 478 -27.04 13.49 3.85
CA ASP A 478 -27.59 14.40 2.87
C ASP A 478 -26.54 15.46 2.54
N VAL A 479 -25.75 15.16 1.51
CA VAL A 479 -24.65 16.01 1.04
C VAL A 479 -25.12 17.37 0.51
N LEU A 480 -26.38 17.47 0.03
CA LEU A 480 -26.92 18.73 -0.49
C LEU A 480 -27.24 19.71 0.62
N SER A 481 -27.73 19.20 1.75
CA SER A 481 -28.14 20.04 2.89
C SER A 481 -27.12 20.07 4.02
N GLY A 482 -25.96 19.41 3.85
CA GLY A 482 -24.89 19.35 4.86
C GLY A 482 -25.31 18.65 6.15
N ARG A 483 -26.27 17.75 6.05
CA ARG A 483 -26.95 17.13 7.18
C ARG A 483 -26.67 15.63 7.20
N LEU A 484 -26.41 15.10 8.38
CA LEU A 484 -26.39 13.66 8.60
C LEU A 484 -27.62 13.29 9.41
N MET A 485 -28.49 12.44 8.84
CA MET A 485 -29.53 11.79 9.63
C MET A 485 -28.94 10.51 10.22
N ILE A 486 -29.10 10.37 11.54
CA ILE A 486 -28.68 9.19 12.27
C ILE A 486 -29.93 8.55 12.85
N SER A 487 -30.10 7.24 12.66
CA SER A 487 -31.21 6.49 13.26
C SER A 487 -30.74 5.12 13.71
N GLY A 488 -31.39 4.54 14.70
CA GLY A 488 -31.05 3.20 15.18
C GLY A 488 -31.05 3.10 16.71
N ASP A 489 -30.48 2.01 17.21
CA ASP A 489 -30.34 1.72 18.62
C ASP A 489 -29.22 2.58 19.26
N GLY A 490 -29.40 2.94 20.53
CA GLY A 490 -28.46 3.83 21.24
C GLY A 490 -28.62 5.32 20.87
N VAL A 491 -29.60 5.65 20.03
CA VAL A 491 -29.89 7.00 19.54
C VAL A 491 -31.37 7.31 19.82
N ASP A 492 -31.66 8.09 20.87
CA ASP A 492 -33.03 8.29 21.41
C ASP A 492 -34.06 8.85 20.41
N SER A 493 -33.61 9.50 19.33
CA SER A 493 -34.43 10.02 18.23
C SER A 493 -33.57 10.23 16.98
N ALA A 494 -34.17 10.37 15.79
CA ALA A 494 -33.38 10.71 14.60
C ALA A 494 -32.72 12.08 14.79
N TYR A 495 -31.38 12.11 14.96
CA TYR A 495 -30.64 13.37 15.07
C TYR A 495 -30.21 13.83 13.69
N GLN A 496 -30.35 15.14 13.49
CA GLN A 496 -29.78 15.82 12.34
C GLN A 496 -28.54 16.58 12.82
N LEU A 497 -27.36 16.06 12.50
CA LEU A 497 -26.12 16.81 12.72
C LEU A 497 -25.94 17.79 11.57
N THR A 498 -25.57 19.03 11.88
CA THR A 498 -25.06 19.97 10.88
C THR A 498 -23.55 19.81 10.88
N GLY A 499 -22.96 19.42 9.76
CA GLY A 499 -21.52 19.27 9.65
C GLY A 499 -20.83 20.64 9.76
N ALA A 500 -19.58 20.66 10.22
CA ALA A 500 -18.75 21.85 10.04
C ALA A 500 -18.47 21.98 8.54
N ALA A 501 -19.08 22.99 7.89
CA ALA A 501 -18.74 23.35 6.53
C ALA A 501 -17.38 24.05 6.55
N LEU A 502 -16.43 23.52 5.79
CA LEU A 502 -15.23 24.26 5.40
C LEU A 502 -15.51 24.79 3.99
N ASP A 503 -15.98 26.02 3.92
CA ASP A 503 -16.24 26.69 2.64
C ASP A 503 -14.91 26.87 1.89
N ALA A 504 -14.87 26.46 0.62
CA ALA A 504 -13.84 26.93 -0.28
C ALA A 504 -14.07 28.44 -0.48
N PRO A 505 -13.10 29.33 -0.21
CA PRO A 505 -13.25 30.72 -0.59
C PRO A 505 -13.46 30.76 -2.10
N GLY A 506 -14.64 31.23 -2.51
CA GLY A 506 -14.94 31.41 -3.93
C GLY A 506 -13.90 32.32 -4.59
N PRO A 507 -13.66 32.19 -5.90
CA PRO A 507 -12.78 33.12 -6.60
C PRO A 507 -13.39 34.52 -6.53
N GLU A 508 -12.72 35.45 -5.83
CA GLU A 508 -13.00 36.88 -5.95
C GLU A 508 -12.51 37.45 -7.29
#